data_AF-A0A935BAV9-F1
#
_entry.id   AF-A0A935BAV9-F1
#
_cell.length_a   1.000
_cell.length_b   1.000
_cell.length_c   1.000
_cell.angle_alpha   90.00
_cell.angle_beta   90.00
_cell.angle_gamma   90.00
#
_symmetry.space_group_name_H-M   'P 1'
#
loop_
_entity.id
_entity.type
_entity.pdbx_description
1 polymer ?
#
loop_
_entity_poly.entity_id
_entity_poly.type
_entity_poly.pdbx_seq_one_letter_code
_entity_poly.pdbx_strand_id
1 'polypeptide(L)'
;MLTPRSRHGNATRRSPRSGQRPSVWSDEDEAKWLGWLTIVGEELADTQKYADLANDIEDAGFTDVLLIENAGKQFIAITDPGSKMEQVAKGDGFRHIFYGKPEIGGRFSALSAFGMTAAASMGIDVEPFLTSANEMVDACRDTEPSENPAAVLGTILGVCHKHGRDKLTIFTSPEIHDLGAWMEQLIAESTGKNGVAIIPVDREPLQSTYKDDRAFAFLS
;
A
#
# COMPACT_ATOMS: atom_id res chain seq x y z
N MET A 1 78.68 30.66 4.80
CA MET A 1 79.93 29.96 4.43
C MET A 1 80.09 28.80 5.40
N LEU A 2 79.73 27.58 4.99
CA LEU A 2 80.20 26.27 5.47
C LEU A 2 79.43 25.17 4.70
N THR A 3 80.17 24.16 4.28
CA THR A 3 79.86 23.06 3.36
C THR A 3 79.14 21.88 4.04
N PRO A 4 78.60 20.91 3.24
CA PRO A 4 77.74 19.81 3.69
C PRO A 4 78.51 18.49 3.94
N ARG A 5 77.87 17.48 4.55
CA ARG A 5 78.16 16.05 4.27
C ARG A 5 77.00 15.12 4.68
N SER A 6 76.45 14.46 3.66
CA SER A 6 75.46 13.38 3.71
C SER A 6 76.09 12.05 4.12
N ARG A 7 75.35 11.23 4.88
CA ARG A 7 75.63 9.80 5.09
C ARG A 7 75.07 8.97 3.92
N HIS A 8 75.87 8.05 3.39
CA HIS A 8 75.38 6.87 2.67
C HIS A 8 75.10 5.75 3.68
N GLY A 9 74.01 5.03 3.47
CA GLY A 9 73.64 3.84 4.23
C GLY A 9 72.55 3.07 3.48
N ASN A 10 72.99 2.16 2.63
CA ASN A 10 72.18 1.23 1.85
C ASN A 10 71.42 0.27 2.79
N ALA A 11 70.10 0.12 2.65
CA ALA A 11 69.31 -0.84 3.41
C ALA A 11 68.57 -1.80 2.45
N THR A 12 69.16 -2.98 2.30
CA THR A 12 68.61 -4.19 1.69
C THR A 12 67.22 -4.55 2.23
N ARG A 13 66.23 -4.70 1.33
CA ARG A 13 64.92 -5.32 1.61
C ARG A 13 65.10 -6.77 2.07
N ARG A 14 64.66 -7.10 3.28
CA ARG A 14 64.42 -8.48 3.74
C ARG A 14 62.91 -8.75 3.70
N SER A 15 62.53 -9.91 3.18
CA SER A 15 61.16 -10.46 3.23
C SER A 15 60.78 -10.84 4.68
N PRO A 16 59.53 -10.60 5.14
CA PRO A 16 59.12 -11.01 6.49
C PRO A 16 58.97 -12.53 6.60
N ARG A 17 59.43 -13.10 7.72
CA ARG A 17 59.19 -14.49 8.13
C ARG A 17 57.76 -14.65 8.67
N SER A 18 57.18 -15.83 8.45
CA SER A 18 55.90 -16.27 9.01
C SER A 18 55.83 -16.06 10.52
N GLY A 19 54.90 -15.19 10.98
CA GLY A 19 54.58 -15.02 12.40
C GLY A 19 54.32 -13.59 12.88
N GLN A 20 54.47 -12.55 12.05
CA GLN A 20 54.13 -11.18 12.46
C GLN A 20 52.65 -10.89 12.20
N ARG A 21 51.93 -10.50 13.27
CA ARG A 21 50.57 -9.96 13.19
C ARG A 21 50.60 -8.70 12.33
N PRO A 22 49.71 -8.54 11.33
CA PRO A 22 49.73 -7.39 10.47
C PRO A 22 49.03 -6.22 11.17
N SER A 23 49.80 -5.42 11.91
CA SER A 23 49.39 -4.09 12.36
C SER A 23 50.06 -3.04 11.48
N VAL A 24 49.27 -2.16 10.85
CA VAL A 24 49.79 -1.10 9.99
C VAL A 24 49.67 0.26 10.68
N TRP A 25 48.64 0.49 11.50
CA TRP A 25 48.40 1.81 12.10
C TRP A 25 48.05 1.81 13.60
N SER A 26 47.54 0.72 14.16
CA SER A 26 47.26 0.56 15.60
C SER A 26 47.84 -0.74 16.16
N ASP A 27 48.15 -0.78 17.46
CA ASP A 27 48.64 -2.00 18.16
C ASP A 27 47.56 -3.10 18.33
N GLU A 28 46.44 -3.02 17.59
CA GLU A 28 45.39 -4.03 17.55
C GLU A 28 45.52 -4.96 16.33
N ASP A 29 44.85 -6.13 16.40
CA ASP A 29 44.81 -7.08 15.28
C ASP A 29 43.90 -6.55 14.15
N GLU A 30 44.55 -5.99 13.12
CA GLU A 30 43.89 -5.37 11.97
C GLU A 30 43.59 -6.36 10.83
N ALA A 31 43.81 -7.67 11.03
CA ALA A 31 43.61 -8.69 9.98
C ALA A 31 42.19 -8.65 9.37
N LYS A 32 41.18 -8.28 10.15
CA LYS A 32 39.79 -8.11 9.70
C LYS A 32 39.60 -7.00 8.67
N TRP A 33 40.52 -6.03 8.60
CA TRP A 33 40.47 -4.88 7.68
C TRP A 33 41.27 -5.10 6.40
N LEU A 34 41.98 -6.22 6.25
CA LEU A 34 42.86 -6.48 5.11
C LEU A 34 42.17 -7.20 3.95
N GLY A 35 40.87 -7.50 4.05
CA GLY A 35 40.10 -8.18 2.99
C GLY A 35 40.10 -7.43 1.65
N TRP A 36 40.29 -6.10 1.65
CA TRP A 36 40.42 -5.33 0.40
C TRP A 36 41.66 -5.69 -0.43
N LEU A 37 42.69 -6.31 0.19
CA LEU A 37 43.90 -6.73 -0.54
C LEU A 37 43.64 -7.93 -1.45
N THR A 38 42.64 -8.75 -1.13
CA THR A 38 42.28 -9.96 -1.91
C THR A 38 40.99 -9.82 -2.69
N ILE A 39 40.13 -8.86 -2.33
CA ILE A 39 38.79 -8.69 -2.92
C ILE A 39 38.81 -8.62 -4.45
N VAL A 40 39.79 -7.96 -5.07
CA VAL A 40 39.86 -7.86 -6.54
C VAL A 40 40.10 -9.23 -7.17
N GLY A 41 40.95 -10.06 -6.57
CA GLY A 41 41.19 -11.42 -7.04
C GLY A 41 39.97 -12.33 -6.85
N GLU A 42 39.25 -12.14 -5.73
CA GLU A 42 38.01 -12.85 -5.42
C GLU A 42 36.89 -12.48 -6.41
N GLU A 43 36.67 -11.19 -6.68
CA GLU A 43 35.65 -10.74 -7.64
C GLU A 43 36.00 -11.10 -9.09
N LEU A 44 37.30 -11.08 -9.46
CA LEU A 44 37.74 -11.54 -10.78
C LEU A 44 37.42 -13.02 -11.02
N ALA A 45 37.46 -13.85 -9.97
CA ALA A 45 37.14 -15.26 -10.05
C ALA A 45 35.65 -15.55 -10.29
N ASP A 46 34.77 -14.56 -10.11
CA ASP A 46 33.31 -14.70 -10.15
C ASP A 46 32.65 -13.55 -10.94
N THR A 47 33.29 -13.11 -12.03
CA THR A 47 32.77 -12.00 -12.85
C THR A 47 31.49 -12.33 -13.60
N GLN A 48 31.20 -13.63 -13.80
CA GLN A 48 30.04 -14.09 -14.53
C GLN A 48 28.72 -13.58 -13.93
N LYS A 49 28.61 -13.51 -12.60
CA LYS A 49 27.40 -12.98 -11.92
C LYS A 49 27.02 -11.56 -12.35
N TYR A 50 28.01 -10.73 -12.67
CA TYR A 50 27.77 -9.35 -13.13
C TYR A 50 27.33 -9.31 -14.58
N ALA A 51 27.89 -10.19 -15.43
CA ALA A 51 27.47 -10.32 -16.81
C ALA A 51 26.04 -10.86 -16.91
N ASP A 52 25.70 -11.85 -16.07
CA ASP A 52 24.35 -12.41 -16.00
C ASP A 52 23.33 -11.36 -15.58
N LEU A 53 23.64 -10.56 -14.55
CA LEU A 53 22.80 -9.42 -14.14
C LEU A 53 22.64 -8.38 -15.26
N ALA A 54 23.73 -8.03 -15.96
CA ALA A 54 23.68 -7.06 -17.04
C ALA A 54 22.78 -7.53 -18.20
N ASN A 55 22.88 -8.81 -18.57
CA ASN A 55 22.03 -9.40 -19.59
C ASN A 55 20.55 -9.43 -19.15
N ASP A 56 20.28 -9.79 -17.89
CA ASP A 56 18.91 -9.79 -17.35
C ASP A 56 18.27 -8.38 -17.39
N ILE A 57 19.03 -7.35 -17.00
CA ILE A 57 18.58 -5.96 -17.06
C ILE A 57 18.25 -5.55 -18.50
N GLU A 58 19.11 -5.93 -19.46
CA GLU A 58 18.92 -5.63 -20.88
C GLU A 58 17.71 -6.39 -21.45
N ASP A 59 17.60 -7.69 -21.19
CA ASP A 59 16.52 -8.56 -21.67
C ASP A 59 15.16 -8.15 -21.10
N ALA A 60 15.11 -7.75 -19.82
CA ALA A 60 13.90 -7.25 -19.17
C ALA A 60 13.54 -5.81 -19.60
N GLY A 61 14.43 -5.13 -20.31
CA GLY A 61 14.23 -3.77 -20.80
C GLY A 61 14.20 -2.71 -19.68
N PHE A 62 14.88 -2.94 -18.57
CA PHE A 62 14.99 -1.95 -17.49
C PHE A 62 15.88 -0.79 -17.95
N THR A 63 15.35 0.44 -17.87
CA THR A 63 16.12 1.66 -18.16
C THR A 63 16.93 2.13 -16.97
N ASP A 64 16.50 1.77 -15.76
CA ASP A 64 17.05 2.24 -14.50
C ASP A 64 17.03 1.10 -13.48
N VAL A 65 18.12 0.95 -12.70
CA VAL A 65 18.21 -0.03 -11.62
C VAL A 65 18.50 0.69 -10.30
N LEU A 66 17.64 0.47 -9.32
CA LEU A 66 17.74 1.05 -7.98
C LEU A 66 18.07 -0.06 -6.97
N LEU A 67 19.30 -0.03 -6.45
CA LEU A 67 19.72 -0.88 -5.34
C LEU A 67 19.49 -0.11 -4.04
N ILE A 68 18.45 -0.51 -3.29
CA ILE A 68 18.04 0.17 -2.06
C ILE A 68 18.15 -0.83 -0.91
N GLU A 69 18.97 -0.49 0.09
CA GLU A 69 18.95 -1.21 1.36
C GLU A 69 17.59 -1.01 2.05
N ASN A 70 17.01 -2.09 2.58
CA ASN A 70 15.71 -2.08 3.26
C ASN A 70 14.55 -1.59 2.37
N ALA A 71 14.49 -2.01 1.09
CA ALA A 71 13.43 -1.65 0.15
C ALA A 71 12.00 -1.79 0.72
N GLY A 72 11.75 -2.80 1.56
CA GLY A 72 10.46 -2.97 2.26
C GLY A 72 10.00 -1.72 3.03
N LYS A 73 10.91 -0.90 3.55
CA LYS A 73 10.59 0.36 4.24
C LYS A 73 9.96 1.44 3.34
N GLN A 74 9.86 1.19 2.03
CA GLN A 74 9.12 2.04 1.10
C GLN A 74 7.65 1.59 0.94
N PHE A 75 7.27 0.45 1.51
CA PHE A 75 5.95 -0.14 1.34
C PHE A 75 5.16 -0.18 2.66
N ILE A 76 3.84 -0.09 2.52
CA ILE A 76 2.86 -0.32 3.58
C ILE A 76 1.92 -1.41 3.06
N ALA A 77 1.52 -2.33 3.94
CA ALA A 77 0.50 -3.32 3.64
C ALA A 77 -0.79 -3.00 4.41
N ILE A 78 -1.93 -3.13 3.74
CA ILE A 78 -3.24 -3.22 4.39
C ILE A 78 -3.79 -4.61 4.08
N THR A 79 -3.95 -5.44 5.10
CA THR A 79 -4.28 -6.86 4.90
C THR A 79 -4.92 -7.47 6.14
N ASP A 80 -5.51 -8.65 5.99
CA ASP A 80 -6.07 -9.37 7.13
C ASP A 80 -5.01 -10.17 7.90
N PRO A 81 -5.20 -10.38 9.22
CA PRO A 81 -4.36 -11.28 10.00
C PRO A 81 -4.36 -12.72 9.44
N GLY A 82 -3.19 -13.35 9.40
CA GLY A 82 -2.95 -14.68 8.87
C GLY A 82 -2.80 -14.76 7.34
N SER A 83 -3.00 -13.66 6.62
CA SER A 83 -2.95 -13.63 5.15
C SER A 83 -1.54 -13.86 4.59
N LYS A 84 -1.45 -14.31 3.33
CA LYS A 84 -0.17 -14.40 2.60
C LYS A 84 0.53 -13.04 2.51
N MET A 85 -0.23 -11.96 2.32
CA MET A 85 0.32 -10.61 2.24
C MET A 85 0.91 -10.15 3.57
N GLU A 86 0.35 -10.55 4.71
CA GLU A 86 0.96 -10.26 6.03
C GLU A 86 2.34 -10.93 6.14
N GLN A 87 2.45 -12.19 5.70
CA GLN A 87 3.71 -12.93 5.74
C GLN A 87 4.78 -12.26 4.87
N VAL A 88 4.41 -11.83 3.65
CA VAL A 88 5.28 -11.05 2.75
C VAL A 88 5.70 -9.74 3.42
N ALA A 89 4.75 -8.96 3.92
CA ALA A 89 5.03 -7.67 4.53
C ALA A 89 5.96 -7.79 5.76
N LYS A 90 5.79 -8.83 6.58
CA LYS A 90 6.69 -9.13 7.70
C LYS A 90 8.06 -9.61 7.24
N GLY A 91 8.11 -10.52 6.27
CA GLY A 91 9.34 -11.09 5.73
C GLY A 91 10.24 -10.04 5.09
N ASP A 92 9.64 -9.13 4.31
CA ASP A 92 10.35 -8.08 3.58
C ASP A 92 10.54 -6.81 4.42
N GLY A 93 10.02 -6.79 5.65
CA GLY A 93 10.23 -5.69 6.59
C GLY A 93 9.52 -4.39 6.22
N PHE A 94 8.28 -4.49 5.74
CA PHE A 94 7.45 -3.34 5.35
C PHE A 94 7.38 -2.28 6.45
N ARG A 95 7.19 -1.01 6.06
CA ARG A 95 7.19 0.10 7.02
C ARG A 95 6.06 -0.02 8.03
N HIS A 96 4.85 -0.31 7.55
CA HIS A 96 3.67 -0.53 8.38
C HIS A 96 2.81 -1.66 7.83
N ILE A 97 2.08 -2.31 8.72
CA ILE A 97 1.02 -3.26 8.41
C ILE A 97 -0.23 -2.81 9.16
N PHE A 98 -1.27 -2.43 8.42
CA PHE A 98 -2.58 -2.13 8.97
C PHE A 98 -3.49 -3.33 8.79
N TYR A 99 -4.11 -3.76 9.87
CA TYR A 99 -4.96 -4.95 9.84
C TYR A 99 -6.41 -4.62 9.51
N GLY A 100 -6.96 -5.35 8.55
CA GLY A 100 -8.38 -5.47 8.34
C GLY A 100 -9.06 -6.25 9.46
N LYS A 101 -10.39 -6.33 9.38
CA LYS A 101 -11.20 -7.22 10.22
C LYS A 101 -11.85 -8.25 9.29
N PRO A 102 -11.45 -9.54 9.35
CA PRO A 102 -11.96 -10.58 8.45
C PRO A 102 -13.48 -10.71 8.44
N GLU A 103 -14.13 -10.34 9.54
CA GLU A 103 -15.58 -10.37 9.72
C GLU A 103 -16.31 -9.33 8.84
N ILE A 104 -15.59 -8.30 8.35
CA ILE A 104 -16.15 -7.22 7.54
C ILE A 104 -15.96 -7.56 6.06
N GLY A 105 -17.06 -7.85 5.37
CA GLY A 105 -17.04 -8.08 3.93
C GLY A 105 -16.55 -6.84 3.16
N GLY A 106 -15.87 -7.05 2.03
CA GLY A 106 -15.16 -6.01 1.29
C GLY A 106 -15.99 -4.74 0.97
N ARG A 107 -17.23 -4.87 0.51
CA ARG A 107 -18.09 -3.70 0.23
C ARG A 107 -18.41 -2.82 1.45
N PHE A 108 -18.25 -3.36 2.66
CA PHE A 108 -18.43 -2.65 3.92
C PHE A 108 -17.11 -2.18 4.56
N SER A 109 -15.95 -2.41 3.93
CA SER A 109 -14.65 -2.11 4.52
C SER A 109 -14.16 -0.67 4.28
N ALA A 110 -14.93 0.16 3.57
CA ALA A 110 -14.56 1.54 3.24
C ALA A 110 -14.21 2.39 4.48
N LEU A 111 -14.92 2.20 5.60
CA LEU A 111 -14.64 2.91 6.86
C LEU A 111 -13.69 2.15 7.80
N SER A 112 -13.06 1.07 7.34
CA SER A 112 -12.05 0.30 8.07
C SER A 112 -10.63 0.76 7.74
N ALA A 113 -9.62 0.03 8.23
CA ALA A 113 -8.22 0.25 7.85
C ALA A 113 -8.02 0.36 6.32
N PHE A 114 -8.78 -0.39 5.52
CA PHE A 114 -8.70 -0.34 4.06
C PHE A 114 -8.91 1.07 3.49
N GLY A 115 -10.01 1.75 3.84
CA GLY A 115 -10.22 3.11 3.36
C GLY A 115 -9.52 4.16 4.21
N MET A 116 -9.43 3.99 5.54
CA MET A 116 -8.87 5.01 6.42
C MET A 116 -7.36 5.17 6.26
N THR A 117 -6.62 4.10 5.98
CA THR A 117 -5.18 4.21 5.66
C THR A 117 -4.98 4.96 4.35
N ALA A 118 -5.81 4.72 3.33
CA ALA A 118 -5.74 5.45 2.07
C ALA A 118 -6.09 6.94 2.26
N ALA A 119 -7.19 7.23 2.97
CA ALA A 119 -7.62 8.60 3.27
C ALA A 119 -6.55 9.39 4.04
N ALA A 120 -5.99 8.80 5.11
CA ALA A 120 -4.91 9.42 5.86
C ALA A 120 -3.66 9.67 5.00
N SER A 121 -3.33 8.74 4.09
CA SER A 121 -2.20 8.90 3.15
C SER A 121 -2.42 10.03 2.14
N MET A 122 -3.69 10.38 1.86
CA MET A 122 -4.07 11.52 1.04
C MET A 122 -4.15 12.84 1.83
N GLY A 123 -3.88 12.82 3.14
CA GLY A 123 -3.95 13.99 4.01
C GLY A 123 -5.36 14.34 4.49
N ILE A 124 -6.33 13.43 4.36
CA ILE A 124 -7.67 13.60 4.92
C ILE A 124 -7.59 13.41 6.44
N ASP A 125 -8.20 14.33 7.18
CA ASP A 125 -8.37 14.17 8.63
C ASP A 125 -9.45 13.11 8.91
N VAL A 126 -9.00 11.91 9.29
CA VAL A 126 -9.85 10.75 9.48
C VAL A 126 -10.70 10.83 10.75
N GLU A 127 -10.31 11.62 11.75
CA GLU A 127 -11.05 11.70 13.03
C GLU A 127 -12.40 12.41 12.87
N PRO A 128 -12.47 13.64 12.31
CA PRO A 128 -13.75 14.28 12.01
C PRO A 128 -14.59 13.46 11.03
N PHE A 129 -13.97 12.83 10.04
CA PHE A 129 -14.65 12.00 9.06
C PHE A 129 -15.36 10.79 9.71
N LEU A 130 -14.64 10.04 10.55
CA LEU A 130 -15.21 8.91 11.28
C LEU A 130 -16.22 9.35 12.35
N THR A 131 -16.02 10.52 12.96
CA THR A 131 -16.98 11.09 13.92
C THR A 131 -18.33 11.32 13.24
N SER A 132 -18.35 11.98 12.08
CA SER A 132 -19.58 12.19 11.31
C SER A 132 -20.23 10.88 10.84
N ALA A 133 -19.42 9.91 10.41
CA ALA A 133 -19.94 8.58 10.08
C ALA A 133 -20.59 7.89 11.30
N ASN A 134 -20.01 8.03 12.49
CA ASN A 134 -20.55 7.44 13.71
C ASN A 134 -21.87 8.11 14.15
N GLU A 135 -22.03 9.41 13.95
CA GLU A 135 -23.31 10.10 14.20
C GLU A 135 -24.45 9.46 13.38
N MET A 136 -24.20 9.12 12.11
CA MET A 136 -25.19 8.41 11.28
C MET A 136 -25.42 6.98 11.76
N VAL A 137 -24.38 6.26 12.21
CA VAL A 137 -24.53 4.94 12.82
C VAL A 137 -25.44 5.01 14.05
N ASP A 138 -25.24 6.01 14.91
CA ASP A 138 -26.05 6.20 16.11
C ASP A 138 -27.49 6.58 15.77
N ALA A 139 -27.71 7.46 14.78
CA ALA A 139 -29.06 7.75 14.27
C ALA A 139 -29.76 6.49 13.71
N CYS A 140 -29.02 5.60 13.05
CA CYS A 140 -29.54 4.34 12.52
C CYS A 140 -29.76 3.25 13.61
N ARG A 141 -29.48 3.54 14.88
CA ARG A 141 -29.76 2.63 16.01
C ARG A 141 -31.09 2.89 16.70
N ASP A 142 -31.81 3.96 16.32
CA ASP A 142 -33.11 4.23 16.90
C ASP A 142 -34.07 3.05 16.66
N THR A 143 -34.80 2.69 17.71
CA THR A 143 -35.76 1.58 17.70
C THR A 143 -37.10 1.98 17.08
N GLU A 144 -37.43 3.28 17.07
CA GLU A 144 -38.60 3.80 16.38
C GLU A 144 -38.30 3.90 14.88
N PRO A 145 -38.95 3.10 14.01
CA PRO A 145 -38.59 3.06 12.59
C PRO A 145 -38.72 4.40 11.85
N SER A 146 -39.59 5.31 12.29
CA SER A 146 -39.71 6.64 11.69
C SER A 146 -38.53 7.56 12.02
N GLU A 147 -37.85 7.33 13.13
CA GLU A 147 -36.68 8.11 13.57
C GLU A 147 -35.36 7.49 13.10
N ASN A 148 -35.39 6.27 12.58
CA ASN A 148 -34.23 5.55 12.07
C ASN A 148 -34.05 5.79 10.56
N PRO A 149 -33.06 6.60 10.11
CA PRO A 149 -32.94 6.97 8.70
C PRO A 149 -32.70 5.78 7.76
N ALA A 150 -31.97 4.76 8.22
CA ALA A 150 -31.75 3.55 7.44
C ALA A 150 -33.04 2.72 7.29
N ALA A 151 -33.87 2.63 8.34
CA ALA A 151 -35.16 1.94 8.27
C ALA A 151 -36.15 2.68 7.36
N VAL A 152 -36.18 4.02 7.43
CA VAL A 152 -36.99 4.86 6.53
C VAL A 152 -36.56 4.65 5.08
N LEU A 153 -35.26 4.77 4.79
CA LEU A 153 -34.73 4.56 3.44
C LEU A 153 -35.04 3.16 2.91
N GLY A 154 -34.80 2.12 3.73
CA GLY A 154 -35.12 0.74 3.37
C GLY A 154 -36.62 0.53 3.11
N THR A 155 -37.49 1.19 3.88
CA THR A 155 -38.94 1.14 3.69
C THR A 155 -39.35 1.81 2.38
N ILE A 156 -38.83 3.00 2.07
CA ILE A 156 -39.10 3.71 0.82
C ILE A 156 -38.72 2.81 -0.36
N LEU A 157 -37.49 2.30 -0.36
CA LEU A 157 -37.00 1.45 -1.44
C LEU A 157 -37.79 0.14 -1.57
N GLY A 158 -38.14 -0.49 -0.45
CA GLY A 158 -38.96 -1.70 -0.44
C GLY A 158 -40.38 -1.48 -0.96
N VAL A 159 -41.01 -0.34 -0.63
CA VAL A 159 -42.33 0.03 -1.15
C VAL A 159 -42.24 0.35 -2.64
N CYS A 160 -41.24 1.11 -3.09
CA CYS A 160 -40.99 1.37 -4.51
C CYS A 160 -40.87 0.05 -5.30
N HIS A 161 -40.06 -0.89 -4.81
CA HIS A 161 -39.88 -2.18 -5.43
C HIS A 161 -41.21 -2.96 -5.54
N LYS A 162 -42.03 -3.00 -4.47
CA LYS A 162 -43.36 -3.63 -4.50
C LYS A 162 -44.32 -3.02 -5.52
N HIS A 163 -44.12 -1.75 -5.88
CA HIS A 163 -44.89 -1.05 -6.89
C HIS A 163 -44.24 -1.06 -8.29
N GLY A 164 -43.26 -1.94 -8.52
CA GLY A 164 -42.62 -2.10 -9.83
C GLY A 164 -41.52 -1.08 -10.13
N ARG A 165 -41.11 -0.29 -9.14
CA ARG A 165 -39.95 0.62 -9.23
C ARG A 165 -38.74 -0.05 -8.60
N ASP A 166 -38.10 -0.92 -9.36
CA ASP A 166 -36.98 -1.75 -8.92
C ASP A 166 -35.60 -1.11 -9.14
N LYS A 167 -35.53 0.02 -9.85
CA LYS A 167 -34.29 0.77 -10.10
C LYS A 167 -34.10 1.92 -9.13
N LEU A 168 -32.85 2.21 -8.80
CA LEU A 168 -32.44 3.39 -8.07
C LEU A 168 -31.38 4.14 -8.88
N THR A 169 -31.78 5.22 -9.55
CA THR A 169 -30.82 6.09 -10.25
C THR A 169 -30.18 7.04 -9.24
N ILE A 170 -28.85 7.07 -9.22
CA ILE A 170 -28.05 7.86 -8.27
C ILE A 170 -27.40 9.01 -9.03
N PHE A 171 -27.60 10.22 -8.50
CA PHE A 171 -26.94 11.43 -8.96
C PHE A 171 -26.06 11.99 -7.85
N THR A 172 -24.80 12.20 -8.15
CA THR A 172 -23.79 12.73 -7.24
C THR A 172 -23.22 14.04 -7.77
N SER A 173 -22.89 14.98 -6.89
CA SER A 173 -22.08 16.15 -7.25
C SER A 173 -20.70 15.72 -7.78
N PRO A 174 -20.07 16.51 -8.68
CA PRO A 174 -18.77 16.15 -9.28
C PRO A 174 -17.69 15.76 -8.27
N GLU A 175 -17.69 16.39 -7.11
CA GLU A 175 -16.73 16.21 -6.02
C GLU A 175 -16.80 14.82 -5.38
N ILE A 176 -17.96 14.16 -5.44
CA ILE A 176 -18.20 12.83 -4.87
C ILE A 176 -18.67 11.82 -5.92
N HIS A 177 -18.34 12.04 -7.19
CA HIS A 177 -18.85 11.20 -8.28
C HIS A 177 -18.47 9.71 -8.19
N ASP A 178 -17.39 9.36 -7.50
CA ASP A 178 -16.99 7.96 -7.25
C ASP A 178 -17.79 7.30 -6.11
N LEU A 179 -18.49 8.09 -5.28
CA LEU A 179 -19.41 7.55 -4.27
C LEU A 179 -20.56 6.78 -4.94
N GLY A 180 -21.04 7.24 -6.09
CA GLY A 180 -22.08 6.57 -6.86
C GLY A 180 -21.68 5.15 -7.26
N ALA A 181 -20.48 4.98 -7.79
CA ALA A 181 -19.93 3.68 -8.17
C ALA A 181 -19.78 2.73 -6.96
N TRP A 182 -19.34 3.24 -5.81
CA TRP A 182 -19.29 2.44 -4.58
C TRP A 182 -20.69 2.03 -4.11
N MET A 183 -21.67 2.93 -4.15
CA MET A 183 -23.07 2.62 -3.82
C MET A 183 -23.69 1.60 -4.76
N GLU A 184 -23.33 1.62 -6.05
CA GLU A 184 -23.78 0.63 -7.03
C GLU A 184 -23.38 -0.78 -6.60
N GLN A 185 -22.10 -0.98 -6.26
CA GLN A 185 -21.63 -2.26 -5.73
C GLN A 185 -22.33 -2.62 -4.43
N LEU A 186 -22.42 -1.68 -3.48
CA LEU A 186 -23.01 -1.91 -2.16
C LEU A 186 -24.45 -2.39 -2.27
N ILE A 187 -25.27 -1.72 -3.07
CA ILE A 187 -26.71 -1.97 -3.19
C ILE A 187 -26.97 -3.23 -4.02
N ALA A 188 -26.28 -3.39 -5.15
CA ALA A 188 -26.48 -4.54 -6.04
C ALA A 188 -26.12 -5.86 -5.33
N GLU A 189 -24.95 -5.93 -4.68
CA GLU A 189 -24.51 -7.15 -4.00
C GLU A 189 -25.31 -7.47 -2.72
N SER A 190 -25.82 -6.43 -2.04
CA SER A 190 -26.56 -6.61 -0.79
C SER A 190 -28.02 -6.98 -1.01
N THR A 191 -28.67 -6.39 -2.02
CA THR A 191 -30.10 -6.61 -2.28
C THR A 191 -30.38 -7.75 -3.26
N GLY A 192 -29.45 -8.01 -4.20
CA GLY A 192 -29.60 -9.06 -5.21
C GLY A 192 -29.53 -10.46 -4.62
N LYS A 193 -30.69 -11.04 -4.30
CA LYS A 193 -30.85 -12.40 -3.75
C LYS A 193 -32.13 -13.04 -4.31
N ASN A 194 -32.06 -14.32 -4.69
CA ASN A 194 -33.24 -15.12 -5.06
C ASN A 194 -34.16 -14.48 -6.12
N GLY A 195 -33.59 -13.76 -7.10
CA GLY A 195 -34.35 -13.09 -8.16
C GLY A 195 -35.01 -11.77 -7.73
N VAL A 196 -34.78 -11.29 -6.51
CA VAL A 196 -35.19 -9.97 -6.02
C VAL A 196 -33.95 -9.10 -5.92
N ALA A 197 -34.01 -7.87 -6.44
CA ALA A 197 -32.92 -6.91 -6.37
C ALA A 197 -33.45 -5.47 -6.46
N ILE A 198 -32.70 -4.54 -5.88
CA ILE A 198 -32.72 -3.15 -6.32
C ILE A 198 -31.59 -3.02 -7.34
N ILE A 199 -31.88 -2.43 -8.49
CA ILE A 199 -30.90 -2.19 -9.56
C ILE A 199 -30.40 -0.75 -9.41
N PRO A 200 -29.25 -0.52 -8.77
CA PRO A 200 -28.65 0.81 -8.75
C PRO A 200 -28.15 1.17 -10.16
N VAL A 201 -28.28 2.45 -10.52
CA VAL A 201 -27.78 2.99 -11.78
C VAL A 201 -27.01 4.27 -11.46
N ASP A 202 -25.69 4.18 -11.50
CA ASP A 202 -24.79 5.34 -11.42
C ASP A 202 -24.56 5.93 -12.82
N ARG A 203 -24.19 7.22 -12.88
CA ARG A 203 -23.76 7.93 -14.10
C ARG A 203 -24.75 7.91 -15.27
N GLU A 204 -26.04 7.65 -15.02
CA GLU A 204 -27.06 7.83 -16.04
C GLU A 204 -27.20 9.33 -16.37
N PRO A 205 -27.09 9.75 -17.65
CA PRO A 205 -27.27 11.14 -18.00
C PRO A 205 -28.70 11.61 -17.69
N LEU A 206 -28.85 12.88 -17.27
CA LEU A 206 -30.17 13.48 -17.08
C LEU A 206 -31.00 13.42 -18.38
N GLN A 207 -32.17 12.80 -18.30
CA GLN A 207 -33.11 12.68 -19.41
C GLN A 207 -34.33 13.59 -19.20
N SER A 208 -34.97 13.99 -20.31
CA SER A 208 -36.22 14.75 -20.27
C SER A 208 -37.42 13.92 -19.80
N THR A 209 -37.33 12.60 -19.86
CA THR A 209 -38.38 11.67 -19.38
C THR A 209 -37.75 10.35 -18.99
N TYR A 210 -38.18 9.81 -17.85
CA TYR A 210 -37.82 8.47 -17.38
C TYR A 210 -39.05 7.56 -17.39
N LYS A 211 -38.82 6.25 -17.49
CA LYS A 211 -39.88 5.26 -17.23
C LYS A 211 -40.26 5.30 -15.75
N ASP A 212 -41.50 4.93 -15.43
CA ASP A 212 -42.00 4.82 -14.06
C ASP A 212 -41.53 3.53 -13.37
N ASP A 213 -40.24 3.21 -13.52
CA ASP A 213 -39.61 1.97 -13.06
C ASP A 213 -38.48 2.21 -12.04
N ARG A 214 -38.33 3.46 -11.57
CA ARG A 214 -37.20 3.88 -10.75
C ARG A 214 -37.55 4.89 -9.66
N ALA A 215 -36.73 4.89 -8.61
CA ALA A 215 -36.57 5.99 -7.68
C ALA A 215 -35.27 6.75 -7.99
N PHE A 216 -35.15 7.96 -7.44
CA PHE A 216 -33.99 8.82 -7.64
C PHE A 216 -33.38 9.21 -6.31
N ALA A 217 -32.05 9.16 -6.22
CA ALA A 217 -31.28 9.70 -5.10
C ALA A 217 -30.36 10.81 -5.61
N PHE A 218 -30.37 11.96 -4.94
CA PHE A 218 -29.50 13.09 -5.24
C PHE A 218 -28.59 13.32 -4.02
N LEU A 219 -27.29 13.28 -4.25
CA LEU A 219 -26.25 13.39 -3.24
C LEU A 219 -25.36 14.58 -3.61
N SER A 220 -25.12 15.48 -2.66
CA SER A 220 -24.43 16.75 -2.88
C SER A 220 -23.39 17.03 -1.82
#